data_AF-A0A0B7NUP0-F1
#
_entry.id   AF-A0A0B7NUP0-F1
#
_cell.length_a   1.000
_cell.length_b   1.000
_cell.length_c   1.000
_cell.angle_alpha   90.00
_cell.angle_beta   90.00
_cell.angle_gamma   90.00
#
_symmetry.space_group_name_H-M   'P 1'
#
loop_
_entity.id
_entity.type
_entity.pdbx_description
1 polymer ?
#
loop_
_entity_poly.entity_id
_entity_poly.type
_entity_poly.pdbx_seq_one_letter_code
_entity_poly.pdbx_strand_id
1 'polypeptide(L)'
;MLLFIFCHTNVHGHIAQARPSYPEALLNKIQYILPTKSPVVDLADGTGLMTKVLVARGFNVAAVEPVANMRKKLMEQAVIVAQAFHWFDDIKTLEEIHHILKPGGYGVLAWNLESGDRSKWVANLRKFYEEFDAAVPQFRKMKWHQVFDTEKAKALFAMPYQSEIFYARLLGSKTRCLETSFQQNLHSLSEFTSTSIKSQDRCNFEG
;
A
#
# COMPACT_ATOMS: atom_id res chain seq x y z
N MET A 1 -20.77 3.27 9.93
CA MET A 1 -19.29 3.25 10.09
C MET A 1 -18.66 4.34 9.25
N LEU A 2 -17.45 4.79 9.57
CA LEU A 2 -16.72 5.74 8.72
C LEU A 2 -15.68 5.01 7.87
N LEU A 3 -15.60 5.36 6.59
CA LEU A 3 -14.54 4.92 5.69
C LEU A 3 -13.52 6.05 5.53
N PHE A 4 -12.24 5.73 5.74
CA PHE A 4 -11.10 6.62 5.54
C PHE A 4 -10.19 6.07 4.46
N ILE A 5 -9.82 6.93 3.51
CA ILE A 5 -8.86 6.63 2.46
C ILE A 5 -7.60 7.43 2.73
N PHE A 6 -6.54 6.74 3.12
CA PHE A 6 -5.22 7.33 3.29
C PHE A 6 -4.36 7.01 2.08
N CYS A 7 -3.93 8.06 1.40
CA CYS A 7 -2.93 7.96 0.37
C CYS A 7 -1.61 8.45 0.96
N HIS A 8 -0.57 7.64 0.93
CA HIS A 8 0.78 8.10 1.25
C HIS A 8 1.61 8.20 -0.01
N THR A 9 2.39 9.27 -0.14
CA THR A 9 3.42 9.42 -1.17
C THR A 9 4.81 9.40 -0.56
N ASN A 10 5.57 8.37 -0.93
CA ASN A 10 6.94 8.13 -0.54
C ASN A 10 7.93 8.78 -1.51
N VAL A 11 8.71 9.68 -0.90
CA VAL A 11 10.13 10.03 -1.13
C VAL A 11 10.53 10.88 -2.34
N HIS A 12 11.04 12.06 -1.97
CA HIS A 12 12.18 12.74 -2.57
C HIS A 12 13.50 12.02 -2.27
N GLY A 13 14.17 11.44 -3.27
CA GLY A 13 15.49 10.81 -3.12
C GLY A 13 15.60 9.44 -3.78
N HIS A 14 16.80 8.86 -3.77
CA HIS A 14 17.07 7.54 -4.31
C HIS A 14 16.62 6.47 -3.30
N ILE A 15 15.51 5.78 -3.59
CA ILE A 15 14.93 4.80 -2.66
C ILE A 15 15.72 3.50 -2.70
N ALA A 16 16.39 3.17 -1.60
CA ALA A 16 17.20 1.98 -1.41
C ALA A 16 16.40 0.69 -1.11
N GLN A 17 15.08 0.79 -0.97
CA GLN A 17 14.26 -0.27 -0.40
C GLN A 17 13.00 -0.46 -1.24
N ALA A 18 12.81 -1.67 -1.78
CA ALA A 18 11.71 -1.99 -2.70
C ALA A 18 10.30 -1.75 -2.10
N ARG A 19 10.17 -1.74 -0.77
CA ARG A 19 8.92 -1.46 -0.04
C ARG A 19 9.21 -0.65 1.23
N PRO A 20 9.17 0.69 1.17
CA PRO A 20 9.31 1.50 2.37
C PRO A 20 8.15 1.29 3.35
N SER A 21 8.39 1.51 4.66
CA SER A 21 7.35 1.49 5.69
C SER A 21 6.33 2.63 5.52
N TYR A 22 5.23 2.57 6.26
CA TYR A 22 4.20 3.62 6.31
C TYR A 22 4.68 4.84 7.12
N PRO A 23 4.24 6.06 6.80
CA PRO A 23 4.65 7.28 7.52
C PRO A 23 4.19 7.29 8.96
N GLU A 24 5.01 7.88 9.82
CA GLU A 24 4.61 8.22 11.19
C GLU A 24 3.33 9.07 11.24
N ALA A 25 3.14 10.02 10.32
CA ALA A 25 1.94 10.85 10.30
C ALA A 25 0.65 10.03 10.06
N LEU A 26 0.69 9.05 9.14
CA LEU A 26 -0.41 8.12 8.91
C LEU A 26 -0.66 7.27 10.15
N LEU A 27 0.40 6.72 10.73
CA LEU A 27 0.29 5.83 11.88
C LEU A 27 -0.21 6.59 13.13
N ASN A 28 0.20 7.84 13.30
CA ASN A 28 -0.32 8.74 14.33
C ASN A 28 -1.80 9.08 14.10
N LYS A 29 -2.22 9.25 12.84
CA LYS A 29 -3.64 9.44 12.51
C LYS A 29 -4.46 8.21 12.89
N ILE A 30 -3.99 7.01 12.59
CA ILE A 30 -4.63 5.74 13.00
C ILE A 30 -4.72 5.67 14.53
N GLN A 31 -3.64 6.01 15.25
CA GLN A 31 -3.62 6.04 16.71
C GLN A 31 -4.55 7.07 17.33
N TYR A 32 -4.79 8.19 16.63
CA TYR A 32 -5.71 9.22 17.08
C TYR A 32 -7.17 8.78 16.98
N ILE A 33 -7.52 8.04 15.92
CA ILE A 33 -8.90 7.59 15.68
C ILE A 33 -9.23 6.26 16.38
N LEU A 34 -8.22 5.47 16.76
CA LEU A 34 -8.39 4.19 17.44
C LEU A 34 -7.72 4.21 18.83
N PRO A 35 -8.45 3.89 19.92
CA PRO A 35 -7.86 3.67 21.23
C PRO A 35 -6.75 2.61 21.20
N THR A 36 -5.75 2.72 22.08
CA THR A 36 -4.75 1.67 22.28
C THR A 36 -5.41 0.34 22.68
N LYS A 37 -4.84 -0.79 22.23
CA LYS A 37 -5.42 -2.15 22.34
C LYS A 37 -6.72 -2.39 21.57
N SER A 38 -7.14 -1.46 20.70
CA SER A 38 -8.28 -1.71 19.82
C SER A 38 -8.07 -2.99 18.99
N PRO A 39 -9.11 -3.82 18.82
CA PRO A 39 -9.07 -4.95 17.89
C PRO A 39 -9.10 -4.40 16.45
N VAL A 40 -8.08 -4.77 15.67
CA VAL A 40 -7.87 -4.33 14.29
C VAL A 40 -7.62 -5.54 13.40
N VAL A 41 -8.27 -5.59 12.25
CA VAL A 41 -7.91 -6.51 11.17
C VAL A 41 -7.01 -5.81 10.16
N ASP A 42 -5.88 -6.44 9.83
CA ASP A 42 -5.04 -6.11 8.67
C ASP A 42 -5.38 -7.08 7.54
N LEU A 43 -6.12 -6.59 6.54
CA LEU A 43 -6.64 -7.38 5.43
C LEU A 43 -5.68 -7.33 4.24
N ALA A 44 -5.33 -8.51 3.72
CA ALA A 44 -4.29 -8.70 2.71
C ALA A 44 -2.93 -8.15 3.18
N ASP A 45 -2.45 -8.66 4.32
CA ASP A 45 -1.26 -8.16 5.04
C ASP A 45 0.07 -8.43 4.29
N GLY A 46 0.08 -9.35 3.34
CA GLY A 46 1.19 -9.70 2.46
C GLY A 46 2.45 -10.07 3.24
N THR A 47 3.44 -9.18 3.22
CA THR A 47 4.70 -9.37 3.99
C THR A 47 4.59 -8.94 5.48
N GLY A 48 3.37 -8.61 5.92
CA GLY A 48 3.03 -8.16 7.27
C GLY A 48 3.55 -6.76 7.61
N LEU A 49 3.75 -5.88 6.63
CA LEU A 49 4.38 -4.56 6.88
C LEU A 49 3.48 -3.67 7.73
N MET A 50 2.17 -3.62 7.43
CA MET A 50 1.18 -2.89 8.21
C MET A 50 0.96 -3.56 9.59
N THR A 51 0.78 -4.89 9.61
CA THR A 51 0.67 -5.67 10.85
C THR A 51 1.81 -5.37 11.84
N LYS A 52 3.07 -5.39 11.39
CA LYS A 52 4.24 -5.09 12.24
C LYS A 52 4.17 -3.72 12.89
N VAL A 53 3.79 -2.67 12.14
CA VAL A 53 3.74 -1.30 12.67
C VAL A 53 2.55 -1.06 13.60
N LEU A 54 1.44 -1.78 13.41
CA LEU A 54 0.27 -1.74 14.28
C LEU A 54 0.52 -2.47 15.61
N VAL A 55 1.10 -3.68 15.56
CA VAL A 55 1.48 -4.43 16.77
C VAL A 55 2.48 -3.63 17.61
N ALA A 56 3.48 -3.01 16.99
CA ALA A 56 4.46 -2.16 17.69
C ALA A 56 3.82 -0.96 18.41
N ARG A 57 2.63 -0.52 17.98
CA ARG A 57 1.84 0.56 18.60
C ARG A 57 0.84 0.07 19.63
N GLY A 58 0.79 -1.23 19.91
CA GLY A 58 -0.04 -1.81 20.95
C GLY A 58 -1.49 -2.05 20.52
N PHE A 59 -1.78 -2.18 19.22
CA PHE A 59 -3.06 -2.68 18.73
C PHE A 59 -3.16 -4.19 18.87
N ASN A 60 -4.38 -4.73 19.00
CA ASN A 60 -4.64 -6.16 18.94
C ASN A 60 -4.94 -6.52 17.48
N VAL A 61 -3.95 -7.03 16.76
CA VAL A 61 -4.02 -7.18 15.29
C VAL A 61 -4.30 -8.61 14.88
N ALA A 62 -5.32 -8.81 14.04
CA ALA A 62 -5.56 -10.04 13.30
C ALA A 62 -5.18 -9.84 11.83
N ALA A 63 -4.17 -10.56 11.35
CA ALA A 63 -3.77 -10.56 9.94
C ALA A 63 -4.58 -11.60 9.15
N VAL A 64 -5.08 -11.24 7.96
CA VAL A 64 -5.98 -12.09 7.15
C VAL A 64 -5.58 -12.09 5.67
N GLU A 65 -5.42 -13.29 5.10
CA GLU A 65 -5.05 -13.57 3.69
C GLU A 65 -5.92 -14.70 3.09
N PRO A 66 -6.36 -14.64 1.82
CA PRO A 66 -7.16 -13.59 1.17
C PRO A 66 -8.68 -13.75 1.42
N VAL A 67 -9.45 -12.73 1.00
CA VAL A 67 -10.85 -12.34 1.32
C VAL A 67 -11.91 -13.45 1.32
N ALA A 68 -11.67 -14.62 0.70
CA ALA A 68 -12.64 -15.71 0.63
C ALA A 68 -13.00 -16.34 1.98
N ASN A 69 -12.14 -16.18 3.00
CA ASN A 69 -12.29 -16.83 4.32
C ASN A 69 -12.43 -15.85 5.50
N MET A 70 -12.98 -14.64 5.31
CA MET A 70 -13.31 -13.73 6.43
C MET A 70 -14.45 -14.25 7.35
N ARG A 71 -14.69 -15.57 7.40
CA ARG A 71 -15.73 -16.23 8.20
C ARG A 71 -15.25 -16.63 9.59
N LYS A 72 -14.60 -15.71 10.29
CA LYS A 72 -14.51 -15.78 11.75
C LYS A 72 -15.20 -14.53 12.30
N LYS A 73 -16.23 -14.74 13.12
CA LYS A 73 -17.10 -13.70 13.69
C LYS A 73 -16.32 -12.88 14.73
N LEU A 74 -15.32 -12.14 14.26
CA LEU A 74 -14.53 -11.20 15.02
C LEU A 74 -15.16 -9.83 14.80
N MET A 75 -15.62 -9.21 15.87
CA MET A 75 -16.12 -7.84 15.83
C MET A 75 -14.96 -6.91 16.10
N GLU A 76 -14.56 -6.15 15.09
CA GLU A 76 -13.33 -5.35 15.09
C GLU A 76 -13.65 -3.86 15.14
N GLN A 77 -12.75 -3.09 15.75
CA GLN A 77 -12.89 -1.64 15.80
C GLN A 77 -12.46 -1.00 14.47
N ALA A 78 -11.52 -1.64 13.77
CA ALA A 78 -11.11 -1.24 12.44
C ALA A 78 -10.77 -2.43 11.55
N VAL A 79 -10.99 -2.23 10.25
CA VAL A 79 -10.49 -3.08 9.17
C VAL A 79 -9.59 -2.20 8.31
N ILE A 80 -8.30 -2.53 8.26
CA ILE A 80 -7.30 -1.80 7.50
C ILE A 80 -6.90 -2.65 6.30
N VAL A 81 -7.03 -2.09 5.10
CA VAL A 81 -6.60 -2.71 3.84
C VAL A 81 -5.41 -1.93 3.32
N ALA A 82 -4.23 -2.55 3.36
CA ALA A 82 -2.99 -1.86 3.05
C ALA A 82 -2.45 -2.32 1.68
N GLN A 83 -2.35 -1.40 0.72
CA GLN A 83 -1.88 -1.64 -0.67
C GLN A 83 -2.73 -2.57 -1.54
N ALA A 84 -3.87 -3.07 -1.06
CA ALA A 84 -4.51 -4.21 -1.70
C ALA A 84 -5.95 -4.02 -2.20
N PHE A 85 -6.68 -2.97 -1.80
CA PHE A 85 -8.13 -2.92 -2.06
C PHE A 85 -8.52 -2.99 -3.55
N HIS A 86 -7.68 -2.48 -4.46
CA HIS A 86 -7.92 -2.55 -5.91
C HIS A 86 -7.88 -3.98 -6.50
N TRP A 87 -7.50 -5.00 -5.72
CA TRP A 87 -7.57 -6.40 -6.14
C TRP A 87 -8.94 -7.05 -5.86
N PHE A 88 -9.77 -6.42 -5.03
CA PHE A 88 -11.05 -6.95 -4.55
C PHE A 88 -12.05 -5.82 -4.26
N ASP A 89 -12.08 -4.82 -5.14
CA ASP A 89 -12.82 -3.56 -5.05
C ASP A 89 -14.31 -3.69 -5.41
N ASP A 90 -14.95 -4.78 -4.96
CA ASP A 90 -16.35 -5.05 -5.23
C ASP A 90 -17.26 -4.85 -4.00
N ILE A 91 -18.57 -4.80 -4.26
CA ILE A 91 -19.56 -4.53 -3.22
C ILE A 91 -19.65 -5.65 -2.17
N LYS A 92 -19.35 -6.89 -2.53
CA LYS A 92 -19.38 -8.01 -1.58
C LYS A 92 -18.25 -7.85 -0.57
N THR A 93 -17.06 -7.43 -1.01
CA THR A 93 -15.96 -7.11 -0.09
C THR A 93 -16.37 -5.98 0.86
N LEU A 94 -17.04 -4.94 0.39
CA LEU A 94 -17.54 -3.87 1.25
C LEU A 94 -18.58 -4.36 2.27
N GLU A 95 -19.48 -5.27 1.87
CA GLU A 95 -20.44 -5.90 2.78
C GLU A 95 -19.74 -6.71 3.88
N GLU A 96 -18.70 -7.47 3.54
CA GLU A 96 -17.92 -8.26 4.50
C GLU A 96 -17.11 -7.36 5.45
N ILE A 97 -16.46 -6.31 4.93
CA ILE A 97 -15.80 -5.30 5.77
C ILE A 97 -16.79 -4.67 6.75
N HIS A 98 -17.98 -4.31 6.25
CA HIS A 98 -19.04 -3.76 7.10
C HIS A 98 -19.51 -4.78 8.15
N HIS A 99 -19.64 -6.06 7.80
CA HIS A 99 -20.10 -7.10 8.73
C HIS A 99 -19.15 -7.32 9.93
N ILE A 100 -17.85 -7.19 9.70
CA ILE A 100 -16.80 -7.39 10.71
C ILE A 100 -16.68 -6.21 11.67
N LEU A 101 -17.00 -5.01 11.19
CA LEU A 101 -16.86 -3.80 11.97
C LEU A 101 -17.95 -3.69 13.05
N LYS A 102 -17.53 -3.31 14.26
CA LYS A 102 -18.46 -2.87 15.31
C LYS A 102 -19.24 -1.62 14.86
N PRO A 103 -20.43 -1.34 15.43
CA PRO A 103 -21.07 -0.03 15.29
C PRO A 103 -20.09 1.09 15.66
N GLY A 104 -19.93 2.07 14.78
CA GLY A 104 -18.95 3.15 14.93
C GLY A 104 -17.49 2.77 14.57
N GLY A 105 -17.24 1.56 14.08
CA GLY A 105 -15.94 1.13 13.60
C GLY A 105 -15.50 1.82 12.30
N TYR A 106 -14.23 1.62 11.95
CA TYR A 106 -13.56 2.30 10.84
C TYR A 106 -13.09 1.33 9.75
N GLY A 107 -13.53 1.54 8.52
CA GLY A 107 -12.85 0.98 7.34
C GLY A 107 -11.71 1.92 6.96
N VAL A 108 -10.49 1.40 6.79
CA VAL A 108 -9.32 2.21 6.41
C VAL A 108 -8.64 1.59 5.21
N LEU A 109 -8.50 2.35 4.14
CA LEU A 109 -7.76 1.94 2.95
C LEU A 109 -6.47 2.75 2.90
N ALA A 110 -5.31 2.09 2.87
CA ALA A 110 -4.01 2.75 2.97
C ALA A 110 -3.08 2.33 1.84
N TRP A 111 -2.62 3.28 1.03
CA TRP A 111 -1.61 3.04 -0.01
C TRP A 111 -0.32 3.77 0.29
N ASN A 112 0.79 3.20 -0.14
CA ASN A 112 2.11 3.80 -0.08
C ASN A 112 2.67 3.84 -1.52
N LEU A 113 2.57 5.00 -2.13
CA LEU A 113 2.88 5.23 -3.54
C LEU A 113 4.23 5.93 -3.66
N GLU A 114 5.03 5.64 -4.68
CA GLU A 114 6.26 6.43 -4.87
C GLU A 114 5.92 7.79 -5.52
N SER A 115 6.70 8.83 -5.24
CA SER A 115 6.55 10.15 -5.89
C SER A 115 7.04 10.10 -7.34
N GLY A 116 6.11 10.16 -8.29
CA GLY A 116 6.42 10.20 -9.73
C GLY A 116 6.78 11.58 -10.24
N ASP A 117 6.23 12.60 -9.60
CA ASP A 117 6.41 14.03 -9.90
C ASP A 117 7.78 14.55 -9.48
N ARG A 118 8.48 13.88 -8.55
CA ARG A 118 9.67 14.43 -7.91
C ARG A 118 10.95 13.60 -8.05
N SER A 119 10.92 12.54 -8.88
CA SER A 119 12.09 11.75 -9.25
C SER A 119 12.04 11.33 -10.73
N LYS A 120 12.83 12.01 -11.58
CA LYS A 120 12.83 11.78 -13.04
C LYS A 120 13.16 10.34 -13.42
N TRP A 121 14.03 9.66 -12.66
CA TRP A 121 14.39 8.26 -12.96
C TRP A 121 13.26 7.28 -12.63
N VAL A 122 12.53 7.50 -11.52
CA VAL A 122 11.33 6.70 -11.16
C VAL A 122 10.23 6.93 -12.19
N ALA A 123 10.03 8.18 -12.60
CA ALA A 123 9.08 8.52 -13.66
C ALA A 123 9.42 7.83 -14.99
N ASN A 124 10.70 7.74 -15.34
CA ASN A 124 11.13 7.05 -16.56
C ASN A 124 10.97 5.53 -16.44
N LEU A 125 11.37 4.92 -15.33
CA LEU A 125 11.17 3.48 -15.10
C LEU A 125 9.68 3.10 -15.17
N ARG A 126 8.81 3.94 -14.60
CA ARG A 126 7.35 3.79 -14.68
C ARG A 126 6.83 3.73 -16.10
N LYS A 127 7.24 4.67 -16.94
CA LYS A 127 6.83 4.66 -18.36
C LYS A 127 7.15 3.35 -19.06
N PHE A 128 8.27 2.70 -18.70
CA PHE A 128 8.65 1.43 -19.31
C PHE A 128 7.77 0.26 -18.84
N TYR A 129 7.45 0.14 -17.55
CA TYR A 129 6.66 -1.00 -17.08
C TYR A 129 5.15 -0.79 -17.16
N GLU A 130 4.66 0.46 -17.12
CA GLU A 130 3.23 0.78 -17.19
C GLU A 130 2.57 0.30 -18.49
N GLU A 131 3.32 0.24 -19.59
CA GLU A 131 2.86 -0.32 -20.87
C GLU A 131 2.46 -1.79 -20.73
N PHE A 132 3.13 -2.53 -19.83
CA PHE A 132 2.86 -3.95 -19.57
C PHE A 132 1.83 -4.18 -18.45
N ASP A 133 1.45 -3.14 -17.70
CA ASP A 133 0.50 -3.20 -16.59
C ASP A 133 -0.97 -3.16 -17.03
N ALA A 134 -1.27 -3.18 -18.33
CA ALA A 134 -2.63 -3.05 -18.86
C ALA A 134 -3.59 -4.10 -18.28
N ALA A 135 -3.12 -5.33 -18.07
CA ALA A 135 -3.92 -6.47 -17.64
C ALA A 135 -4.14 -6.59 -16.12
N VAL A 136 -3.42 -5.83 -15.29
CA VAL A 136 -3.51 -5.94 -13.83
C VAL A 136 -4.33 -4.80 -13.20
N PRO A 137 -5.15 -5.10 -12.16
CA PRO A 137 -5.76 -4.08 -11.31
C PRO A 137 -4.68 -3.23 -10.65
N GLN A 138 -4.87 -1.91 -10.65
CA GLN A 138 -3.87 -0.95 -10.19
C GLN A 138 -4.58 0.19 -9.46
N PHE A 139 -4.07 0.57 -8.28
CA PHE A 139 -4.53 1.73 -7.54
C PHE A 139 -4.62 2.98 -8.43
N ARG A 140 -3.59 3.23 -9.24
CA ARG A 140 -3.43 4.45 -10.06
C ARG A 140 -4.48 4.60 -11.15
N LYS A 141 -5.11 3.49 -11.59
CA LYS A 141 -6.20 3.53 -12.58
C LYS A 141 -7.52 4.02 -11.97
N MET A 142 -7.60 4.17 -10.64
CA MET A 142 -8.75 4.67 -9.89
C MET A 142 -10.07 3.90 -10.12
N LYS A 143 -10.05 2.73 -10.77
CA LYS A 143 -11.24 1.91 -11.03
C LYS A 143 -11.92 1.46 -9.73
N TRP A 144 -11.12 1.21 -8.70
CA TRP A 144 -11.57 0.86 -7.35
C TRP A 144 -12.45 1.90 -6.68
N HIS A 145 -12.46 3.14 -7.17
CA HIS A 145 -13.30 4.20 -6.64
C HIS A 145 -14.78 4.00 -6.98
N GLN A 146 -15.06 3.37 -8.12
CA GLN A 146 -16.42 3.23 -8.68
C GLN A 146 -17.37 2.47 -7.76
N VAL A 147 -16.86 1.54 -6.94
CA VAL A 147 -17.69 0.80 -5.99
C VAL A 147 -18.35 1.71 -4.94
N PHE A 148 -17.72 2.84 -4.60
CA PHE A 148 -18.25 3.80 -3.63
C PHE A 148 -19.37 4.68 -4.19
N ASP A 149 -19.55 4.73 -5.51
CA ASP A 149 -20.65 5.44 -6.14
C ASP A 149 -21.99 4.66 -6.07
N THR A 150 -21.93 3.37 -5.71
CA THR A 150 -23.11 2.52 -5.59
C THR A 150 -23.99 2.92 -4.41
N GLU A 151 -25.31 2.84 -4.57
CA GLU A 151 -26.27 3.08 -3.47
C GLU A 151 -26.03 2.15 -2.28
N LYS A 152 -25.58 0.94 -2.56
CA LYS A 152 -25.26 -0.04 -1.54
C LYS A 152 -24.05 0.40 -0.69
N ALA A 153 -22.97 0.90 -1.30
CA ALA A 153 -21.83 1.41 -0.55
C ALA A 153 -22.22 2.62 0.33
N LYS A 154 -23.06 3.52 -0.20
CA LYS A 154 -23.60 4.67 0.55
C LYS A 154 -24.48 4.27 1.73
N ALA A 155 -25.13 3.10 1.67
CA ALA A 155 -25.91 2.55 2.77
C ALA A 155 -25.05 1.87 3.85
N LEU A 156 -23.88 1.34 3.48
CA LEU A 156 -22.96 0.65 4.41
C LEU A 156 -22.05 1.63 5.17
N PHE A 157 -21.56 2.67 4.49
CA PHE A 157 -20.57 3.60 5.06
C PHE A 157 -21.08 5.04 5.07
N ALA A 158 -20.61 5.81 6.04
CA ALA A 158 -20.84 7.25 6.07
C ALA A 158 -20.11 7.89 4.89
N MET A 159 -20.88 8.59 4.04
CA MET A 159 -20.40 9.26 2.85
C MET A 159 -20.59 10.78 2.97
N PRO A 160 -19.72 11.60 2.36
CA PRO A 160 -18.51 11.19 1.63
C PRO A 160 -17.45 10.60 2.56
N TYR A 161 -16.68 9.63 2.06
CA TYR A 161 -15.54 9.11 2.82
C TYR A 161 -14.52 10.25 3.03
N GLN A 162 -13.69 10.12 4.06
CA GLN A 162 -12.61 11.08 4.31
C GLN A 162 -11.33 10.63 3.60
N SER A 163 -10.60 11.57 2.98
CA SER A 163 -9.32 11.27 2.36
C SER A 163 -8.22 12.24 2.79
N GLU A 164 -7.06 11.69 3.15
CA GLU A 164 -5.88 12.47 3.52
C GLU A 164 -4.63 11.95 2.81
N ILE A 165 -3.76 12.87 2.41
CA ILE A 165 -2.45 12.55 1.82
C ILE A 165 -1.34 12.84 2.84
N PHE A 166 -0.52 11.84 3.13
CA PHE A 166 0.68 12.00 3.95
C PHE A 166 1.94 12.03 3.07
N TYR A 167 2.94 12.77 3.54
CA TYR A 167 4.25 12.89 2.89
C TYR A 167 5.34 12.55 3.91
N ALA A 168 6.32 11.74 3.48
CA ALA A 168 7.48 11.36 4.28
C ALA A 168 8.74 11.38 3.40
N ARG A 169 9.82 11.91 3.97
CA ARG A 169 11.14 11.95 3.32
C ARG A 169 11.98 10.79 3.83
N LEU A 170 12.28 9.82 2.97
CA LEU A 170 13.28 8.80 3.27
C LEU A 170 14.61 9.20 2.62
N LEU A 171 15.66 9.28 3.42
CA LEU A 171 17.01 9.51 2.91
C LEU A 171 17.60 8.16 2.50
N GLY A 172 17.90 8.00 1.21
CA GLY A 172 18.59 6.82 0.67
C GLY A 172 19.68 7.22 -0.33
N SER A 173 20.80 6.48 -0.34
CA SER A 173 21.89 6.67 -1.31
C SER A 173 21.63 5.86 -2.59
N LYS A 174 22.02 6.39 -3.76
CA LYS A 174 21.88 5.72 -5.07
C LYS A 174 22.38 4.28 -5.08
N THR A 175 23.51 4.02 -4.44
CA THR A 175 24.21 2.73 -4.44
C THR A 175 23.34 1.61 -3.85
N ARG A 176 22.60 1.91 -2.78
CA ARG A 176 21.79 0.92 -2.06
C ARG A 176 20.48 0.59 -2.79
N CYS A 177 20.05 1.41 -3.76
CA CYS A 177 18.87 1.17 -4.60
C CYS A 177 19.06 0.05 -5.62
N LEU A 178 20.26 -0.03 -6.19
CA LEU A 178 20.58 -1.02 -7.21
C LEU A 178 20.75 -2.40 -6.59
N GLU A 179 21.44 -2.51 -5.46
CA GLU A 179 21.71 -3.80 -4.80
C GLU A 179 20.44 -4.55 -4.36
N THR A 180 19.47 -3.88 -3.74
CA THR A 180 18.23 -4.52 -3.27
C THR A 180 17.25 -4.87 -4.39
N SER A 181 17.24 -4.10 -5.48
CA SER A 181 16.40 -4.39 -6.66
C SER A 181 16.95 -5.57 -7.47
N PHE A 182 18.29 -5.70 -7.57
CA PHE A 182 18.93 -6.84 -8.24
C PHE A 182 18.86 -8.13 -7.41
N GLN A 183 18.98 -8.07 -6.08
CA GLN A 183 18.88 -9.26 -5.23
C GLN A 183 17.51 -9.94 -5.26
N GLN A 184 16.42 -9.21 -5.52
CA GLN A 184 15.08 -9.79 -5.59
C GLN A 184 14.73 -10.39 -6.96
N ASN A 185 15.42 -9.99 -8.03
CA ASN A 185 15.22 -10.54 -9.39
C ASN A 185 16.20 -11.67 -9.77
N LEU A 186 17.17 -12.01 -8.90
CA LEU A 186 18.16 -13.05 -9.20
C LEU A 186 17.59 -14.48 -9.18
N HIS A 187 16.32 -14.69 -8.82
CA HIS A 187 15.65 -15.98 -9.02
C HIS A 187 15.12 -16.20 -10.45
N SER A 188 15.15 -15.17 -11.32
CA SER A 188 14.71 -15.30 -12.74
C SER A 188 15.76 -14.92 -13.78
N LEU A 189 17.01 -14.62 -13.37
CA LEU A 189 18.04 -14.07 -14.27
C LEU A 189 19.21 -15.03 -14.59
N SER A 190 19.01 -16.35 -14.49
CA SER A 190 19.99 -17.31 -15.05
C SER A 190 20.04 -17.29 -16.60
N GLU A 191 19.15 -16.54 -17.27
CA GLU A 191 19.10 -16.47 -18.74
C GLU A 191 19.64 -15.15 -19.34
N PHE A 192 19.98 -14.14 -18.53
CA PHE A 192 20.32 -12.80 -19.07
C PHE A 192 21.82 -12.44 -19.10
N THR A 193 22.71 -13.32 -18.65
CA THR A 193 24.16 -13.04 -18.56
C THR A 193 24.98 -13.67 -19.68
N SER A 194 24.76 -13.28 -20.94
CA SER A 194 25.81 -13.53 -21.95
C SER A 194 25.95 -12.52 -23.07
N THR A 195 25.04 -11.56 -23.24
CA THR A 195 25.19 -10.59 -24.35
C THR A 195 24.68 -9.21 -23.97
N SER A 196 25.61 -8.25 -24.00
CA SER A 196 25.39 -6.79 -24.13
C SER A 196 25.46 -5.94 -22.86
N ILE A 197 26.64 -5.89 -22.22
CA ILE A 197 27.15 -4.60 -21.72
C ILE A 197 28.61 -4.48 -22.19
N LYS A 198 28.82 -3.78 -23.30
CA LYS A 198 30.16 -3.35 -23.73
C LYS A 198 30.63 -2.21 -22.81
N SER A 199 31.89 -2.30 -22.45
CA SER A 199 32.61 -1.60 -21.38
C SER A 199 32.89 -0.10 -21.62
N GLN A 200 31.98 0.69 -22.20
CA GLN A 200 32.32 2.07 -22.61
C GLN A 200 31.57 3.23 -21.93
N ASP A 201 30.48 3.03 -21.20
CA ASP A 201 29.80 4.15 -20.54
C ASP A 201 30.14 4.24 -19.04
N ARG A 202 31.44 4.39 -18.74
CA ARG A 202 31.90 4.92 -17.45
C ARG A 202 31.75 6.44 -17.49
N CYS A 203 30.57 6.96 -17.19
CA CYS A 203 30.42 8.39 -16.88
C CYS A 203 30.79 8.65 -15.40
N ASN A 204 31.84 9.47 -15.26
CA ASN A 204 32.52 9.94 -14.06
C ASN A 204 31.64 10.19 -12.82
N PHE A 205 32.01 9.55 -11.72
CA PHE A 205 31.67 9.92 -10.35
C PHE A 205 32.78 10.81 -9.82
N GLU A 206 32.56 12.12 -9.72
CA GLU A 206 33.21 13.04 -8.77
C GLU A 206 32.58 14.44 -8.93
N GLY A 207 32.13 15.03 -7.82
CA GLY A 207 31.49 16.36 -7.74
C GLY A 207 30.23 16.39 -6.89
#